data_AF-A0A969NME8-F1
#
_entry.id   AF-A0A969NME8-F1
#
_cell.length_a   1.000
_cell.length_b   1.000
_cell.length_c   1.000
_cell.angle_alpha   90.00
_cell.angle_beta   90.00
_cell.angle_gamma   90.00
#
_symmetry.space_group_name_H-M   'P 1'
#
loop_
_entity.id
_entity.type
_entity.pdbx_description
1 polymer ?
#
loop_
_entity_poly.entity_id
_entity_poly.type
_entity_poly.pdbx_seq_one_letter_code
_entity_poly.pdbx_strand_id
1 'polypeptide(L)'
;MAKITPYFERRHLWRERLIAILALINLGLVFFDLGYLYGRDFYRQTIPGLIQLYDPIKGIEPHPETENYLKRVEALEGKLAETELRSPAIENELAQMRLLGLQILEDNPFAAANKSHTLEKIKEELRQRTGEPFASNAWMTFWSSAYFESVGWQPELVFWNEQIRPLIESNYSRKIGKFGHFIDYFWLLDLPFVIIFAIDFLTRIISIKRRHQELNWFEAMLRRWYDLFLLLPFWRSWRVLPVLIRLYHVNFLNLEPVRAEIQRDLLISLAAELTEMVGVRVIEQMQHSILSGEALRNLF
;
A
#
# COMPACT_ATOMS: atom_id res chain seq x y z
N MET A 1 34.94 8.07 22.66
CA MET A 1 34.45 7.85 21.28
C MET A 1 33.90 9.16 20.74
N ALA A 2 34.57 9.76 19.76
CA ALA A 2 34.07 10.95 19.09
C ALA A 2 32.76 10.59 18.38
N LYS A 3 31.64 11.16 18.85
CA LYS A 3 30.44 11.25 18.00
C LYS A 3 30.89 12.00 16.76
N ILE A 4 31.00 11.30 15.63
CA ILE A 4 30.98 11.95 14.33
C ILE A 4 29.63 12.64 14.28
N THR A 5 29.60 13.91 14.67
CA THR A 5 28.47 14.79 14.44
C THR A 5 28.26 14.77 12.94
N PRO A 6 27.08 14.36 12.44
CA PRO A 6 26.81 14.48 11.02
C PRO A 6 27.12 15.92 10.62
N TYR A 7 27.72 16.10 9.43
CA TYR A 7 28.20 17.37 8.87
C TYR A 7 27.12 18.50 8.80
N PHE A 8 25.91 18.21 9.25
CA PHE A 8 24.77 19.09 9.32
C PHE A 8 24.63 19.66 10.74
N GLU A 9 25.17 20.87 10.95
CA GLU A 9 24.93 21.63 12.16
C GLU A 9 23.42 21.83 12.39
N ARG A 10 22.99 21.49 13.61
CA ARG A 10 21.63 21.61 14.13
C ARG A 10 21.23 23.07 14.31
N ARG A 11 20.89 23.78 13.23
CA ARG A 11 20.53 25.21 13.34
C ARG A 11 19.13 25.41 13.96
N HIS A 12 18.17 24.52 13.69
CA HIS A 12 16.81 24.59 14.25
C HIS A 12 16.20 23.19 14.49
N LEU A 13 16.49 22.60 15.65
CA LEU A 13 16.04 21.24 16.06
C LEU A 13 14.53 21.02 15.93
N TRP A 14 13.71 22.03 16.24
CA TRP A 14 12.26 21.92 16.17
C TRP A 14 11.75 21.72 14.74
N ARG A 15 12.36 22.41 13.76
CA ARG A 15 12.02 22.28 12.34
C ARG A 15 12.36 20.90 11.82
N GLU A 16 13.50 20.34 12.23
CA GLU A 16 13.91 18.99 11.82
C GLU A 16 12.95 17.93 12.37
N ARG A 17 12.53 18.07 13.63
CA ARG A 17 11.49 17.22 14.23
C ARG A 17 10.17 17.32 13.49
N LEU A 18 9.71 18.53 13.17
CA LEU A 18 8.47 18.74 12.42
C LEU A 18 8.51 18.04 11.06
N ILE A 19 9.57 18.23 10.28
CA ILE A 19 9.69 17.59 8.96
C ILE A 19 9.80 16.06 9.11
N ALA A 20 10.48 15.55 10.13
CA ALA A 20 10.54 14.11 10.38
C ALA A 20 9.16 13.52 10.72
N ILE A 21 8.34 14.21 11.51
CA ILE A 21 6.96 13.83 11.80
C ILE A 21 6.11 13.85 10.52
N LEU A 22 6.20 14.92 9.72
CA LEU A 22 5.48 15.01 8.45
C LEU A 22 5.87 13.89 7.47
N ALA A 23 7.15 13.54 7.41
CA ALA A 23 7.65 12.43 6.59
C ALA A 23 7.13 11.07 7.10
N LEU A 24 7.03 10.87 8.42
CA LEU A 24 6.44 9.68 9.00
C LEU A 24 4.93 9.57 8.72
N ILE A 25 4.18 10.67 8.85
CA ILE A 25 2.75 10.72 8.50
C ILE A 25 2.55 10.40 7.02
N ASN A 26 3.35 11.01 6.15
CA ASN A 26 3.30 10.75 4.71
C ASN A 26 3.61 9.27 4.40
N LEU A 27 4.60 8.68 5.06
CA LEU A 27 4.91 7.26 4.89
C LEU A 27 3.75 6.36 5.34
N GLY A 28 3.11 6.68 6.46
CA GLY A 28 1.91 5.98 6.92
C GLY A 28 0.78 6.06 5.89
N LEU A 29 0.55 7.24 5.32
CA LEU A 29 -0.43 7.45 4.26
C LEU A 29 -0.10 6.65 2.99
N VAL A 30 1.17 6.56 2.59
CA VAL A 30 1.62 5.72 1.46
C VAL A 30 1.35 4.24 1.73
N PHE A 31 1.64 3.74 2.92
CA PHE A 31 1.36 2.33 3.25
C PHE A 31 -0.13 2.04 3.34
N PHE A 32 -0.91 2.97 3.88
CA PHE A 32 -2.36 2.89 3.84
C PHE A 32 -2.87 2.79 2.39
N ASP A 33 -2.37 3.63 1.48
CA ASP A 33 -2.75 3.63 0.07
C ASP A 33 -2.46 2.30 -0.63
N LEU A 34 -1.29 1.72 -0.35
CA LEU A 34 -0.87 0.42 -0.89
C LEU A 34 -1.72 -0.73 -0.33
N GLY A 35 -2.07 -0.67 0.96
CA GLY A 35 -2.88 -1.68 1.63
C GLY A 35 -4.40 -1.50 1.45
N TYR A 36 -4.85 -0.36 0.92
CA TYR A 36 -6.27 0.02 0.93
C TYR A 36 -7.17 -1.02 0.25
N LEU A 37 -6.79 -1.48 -0.96
CA LEU A 37 -7.60 -2.44 -1.71
C LEU A 37 -7.72 -3.78 -0.99
N TYR A 38 -6.66 -4.23 -0.30
CA TYR A 38 -6.67 -5.47 0.47
C TYR A 38 -7.53 -5.34 1.74
N GLY A 39 -7.46 -4.20 2.43
CA GLY A 39 -8.25 -3.94 3.64
C GLY A 39 -9.67 -3.42 3.39
N ARG A 40 -10.07 -3.18 2.13
CA ARG A 40 -11.32 -2.46 1.80
C ARG A 40 -12.57 -3.11 2.38
N ASP A 41 -12.70 -4.45 2.29
CA ASP A 41 -13.87 -5.15 2.82
C ASP A 41 -14.00 -5.01 4.34
N PHE A 42 -12.86 -5.01 5.05
CA PHE A 42 -12.83 -4.71 6.48
C PHE A 42 -13.23 -3.27 6.77
N TYR A 43 -12.73 -2.29 5.99
CA TYR A 43 -13.13 -0.88 6.14
C TYR A 43 -14.61 -0.66 5.86
N ARG A 44 -15.22 -1.45 4.98
CA ARG A 44 -16.66 -1.38 4.70
C ARG A 44 -17.49 -1.67 5.94
N GLN A 45 -17.09 -2.69 6.68
CA GLN A 45 -17.82 -3.16 7.86
C GLN A 45 -17.55 -2.28 9.08
N THR A 46 -16.33 -1.76 9.22
CA THR A 46 -15.87 -1.07 10.43
C THR A 46 -15.91 0.46 10.33
N ILE A 47 -15.61 1.03 9.15
CA ILE A 47 -15.49 2.48 8.94
C ILE A 47 -16.09 2.88 7.58
N PRO A 48 -17.43 2.81 7.39
CA PRO A 48 -18.07 3.07 6.10
C PRO A 48 -17.75 4.45 5.49
N GLY A 49 -17.57 5.47 6.33
CA GLY A 49 -17.21 6.82 5.88
C GLY A 49 -15.83 6.90 5.20
N LEU A 50 -14.91 5.99 5.54
CA LEU A 50 -13.60 5.92 4.89
C LEU A 50 -13.73 5.49 3.42
N ILE A 51 -14.64 4.55 3.13
CA ILE A 51 -14.90 4.08 1.78
C ILE A 51 -15.44 5.21 0.91
N GLN A 52 -16.43 5.95 1.40
CA GLN A 52 -17.03 7.07 0.66
C GLN A 52 -15.99 8.15 0.30
N LEU A 53 -15.01 8.37 1.18
CA LEU A 53 -13.94 9.34 0.95
C LEU A 53 -12.86 8.80 0.00
N TYR A 54 -12.47 7.53 0.14
CA TYR A 54 -11.27 7.00 -0.50
C TYR A 54 -11.51 6.20 -1.78
N ASP A 55 -12.69 5.60 -1.95
CA ASP A 55 -13.05 4.90 -3.19
C ASP A 55 -12.93 5.79 -4.44
N PRO A 56 -13.40 7.05 -4.43
CA PRO A 56 -13.21 7.95 -5.58
C PRO A 56 -11.73 8.18 -5.93
N ILE A 57 -10.85 8.17 -4.92
CA ILE A 57 -9.40 8.35 -5.10
C ILE A 57 -8.80 7.15 -5.83
N LYS A 58 -9.31 5.94 -5.56
CA LYS A 58 -8.92 4.71 -6.26
C LYS A 58 -9.75 4.41 -7.52
N GLY A 59 -10.62 5.34 -7.93
CA GLY A 59 -11.54 5.19 -9.05
C GLY A 59 -12.52 4.03 -8.88
N ILE A 60 -12.88 3.71 -7.64
CA ILE A 60 -13.77 2.60 -7.29
C ILE A 60 -15.21 3.08 -7.34
N GLU A 61 -16.06 2.29 -7.97
CA GLU A 61 -17.51 2.50 -8.02
C GLU A 61 -18.26 1.19 -7.81
N PRO A 62 -19.53 1.23 -7.35
CA PRO A 62 -20.39 0.06 -7.34
C PRO A 62 -20.41 -0.58 -8.73
N HIS A 63 -20.31 -1.92 -8.79
CA HIS A 63 -20.33 -2.60 -10.08
C HIS A 63 -21.75 -2.56 -10.66
N PRO A 64 -21.96 -2.08 -11.91
CA PRO A 64 -23.30 -1.82 -12.46
C PRO A 64 -24.24 -3.04 -12.41
N GLU A 65 -23.76 -4.22 -12.79
CA GLU A 65 -24.57 -5.45 -12.80
C GLU A 65 -24.99 -5.90 -11.39
N THR A 66 -24.05 -5.98 -10.44
CA THR A 66 -24.36 -6.41 -9.08
C THR A 66 -25.21 -5.37 -8.35
N GLU A 67 -24.98 -4.08 -8.61
CA GLU A 67 -25.79 -2.99 -8.08
C GLU A 67 -27.23 -3.06 -8.61
N ASN A 68 -27.40 -3.27 -9.92
CA ASN A 68 -28.72 -3.47 -10.51
C ASN A 68 -29.42 -4.70 -9.91
N TYR A 69 -28.69 -5.80 -9.73
CA TYR A 69 -29.23 -6.99 -9.10
C TYR A 69 -29.72 -6.74 -7.67
N LEU A 70 -28.91 -6.09 -6.82
CA LEU A 70 -29.28 -5.75 -5.45
C LEU A 70 -30.52 -4.83 -5.38
N LYS A 71 -30.61 -3.83 -6.26
CA LYS A 71 -31.79 -2.95 -6.35
C LYS A 71 -33.06 -3.70 -6.73
N ARG A 72 -32.94 -4.73 -7.59
CA ARG A 72 -34.08 -5.55 -7.97
C ARG A 72 -34.52 -6.49 -6.85
N VAL A 73 -33.56 -7.03 -6.08
CA VAL A 73 -33.89 -7.79 -4.87
C VAL A 73 -34.62 -6.90 -3.87
N GLU A 74 -34.13 -5.70 -3.59
CA GLU A 74 -34.80 -4.76 -2.68
C GLU A 74 -36.24 -4.42 -3.15
N ALA A 75 -36.44 -4.22 -4.45
CA ALA A 75 -37.77 -4.00 -5.01
C ALA A 75 -38.69 -5.23 -4.87
N LEU A 76 -38.16 -6.45 -5.01
CA LEU A 76 -38.90 -7.69 -4.79
C LEU A 76 -39.28 -7.87 -3.31
N GLU A 77 -38.36 -7.59 -2.38
CA GLU A 77 -38.60 -7.64 -0.94
C GLU A 77 -39.77 -6.72 -0.54
N GLY A 78 -39.81 -5.49 -1.09
CA GLY A 78 -40.92 -4.56 -0.89
C GLY A 78 -42.26 -5.10 -1.42
N LYS A 79 -42.27 -5.70 -2.62
CA LYS A 79 -43.51 -6.26 -3.21
C LYS A 79 -44.02 -7.49 -2.46
N LEU A 80 -43.14 -8.34 -1.96
CA LEU A 80 -43.49 -9.54 -1.19
C LEU A 80 -44.17 -9.20 0.14
N ALA A 81 -43.94 -8.00 0.69
CA ALA A 81 -44.60 -7.54 1.91
C ALA A 81 -46.07 -7.13 1.69
N GLU A 82 -46.44 -6.76 0.46
CA GLU A 82 -47.75 -6.18 0.13
C GLU A 82 -48.63 -7.10 -0.73
N THR A 83 -48.01 -8.03 -1.46
CA THR A 83 -48.68 -8.85 -2.49
C THR A 83 -48.53 -10.34 -2.18
N GLU A 84 -49.54 -11.13 -2.55
CA GLU A 84 -49.45 -12.59 -2.46
C GLU A 84 -48.33 -13.16 -3.36
N LEU A 85 -47.62 -14.15 -2.83
CA LEU A 85 -46.49 -14.83 -3.48
C LEU A 85 -46.87 -15.43 -4.85
N ARG A 86 -48.10 -15.93 -5.01
CA ARG A 86 -48.62 -16.52 -6.26
C ARG A 86 -49.11 -15.49 -7.29
N SER A 87 -48.99 -14.20 -7.00
CA SER A 87 -49.41 -13.18 -7.96
C SER A 87 -48.55 -13.24 -9.23
N PRO A 88 -49.12 -13.01 -10.43
CA PRO A 88 -48.34 -12.94 -11.66
C PRO A 88 -47.23 -11.88 -11.61
N ALA A 89 -47.43 -10.82 -10.81
CA ALA A 89 -46.44 -9.78 -10.59
C ALA A 89 -45.18 -10.31 -9.89
N ILE A 90 -45.33 -11.09 -8.81
CA ILE A 90 -44.20 -11.67 -8.08
C ILE A 90 -43.51 -12.75 -8.90
N GLU A 91 -44.24 -13.63 -9.59
CA GLU A 91 -43.62 -14.66 -10.44
C GLU A 91 -42.76 -14.04 -11.55
N ASN A 92 -43.19 -12.92 -12.13
CA ASN A 92 -42.40 -12.18 -13.11
C ASN A 92 -41.10 -11.59 -12.52
N GLU A 93 -41.12 -11.11 -11.28
CA GLU A 93 -39.92 -10.60 -10.60
C GLU A 93 -38.97 -11.74 -10.23
N LEU A 94 -39.50 -12.84 -9.71
CA LEU A 94 -38.73 -14.05 -9.43
C LEU A 94 -38.06 -14.60 -10.71
N ALA A 95 -38.79 -14.63 -11.82
CA ALA A 95 -38.23 -14.99 -13.12
C ALA A 95 -37.08 -14.07 -13.55
N GLN A 96 -37.22 -12.75 -13.35
CA GLN A 96 -36.13 -11.80 -13.59
C GLN A 96 -34.93 -12.06 -12.67
N MET A 97 -35.15 -12.43 -11.40
CA MET A 97 -34.06 -12.68 -10.46
C MET A 97 -33.26 -13.90 -10.85
N ARG A 98 -33.93 -14.94 -11.36
CA ARG A 98 -33.28 -16.13 -11.94
C ARG A 98 -32.41 -15.74 -13.14
N LEU A 99 -32.94 -14.95 -14.07
CA LEU A 99 -32.19 -14.51 -15.26
C LEU A 99 -30.95 -13.67 -14.90
N LEU A 100 -31.10 -12.67 -14.03
CA LEU A 100 -29.97 -11.84 -13.59
C LEU A 100 -28.93 -12.65 -12.80
N GLY A 101 -29.39 -13.61 -11.99
CA GLY A 101 -28.51 -14.52 -11.26
C GLY A 101 -27.66 -15.38 -12.19
N LEU A 102 -28.27 -15.95 -13.24
CA LEU A 102 -27.54 -16.69 -14.26
C LEU A 102 -26.55 -15.80 -15.02
N GLN A 103 -26.93 -14.56 -15.32
CA GLN A 103 -26.04 -13.59 -15.93
C GLN A 103 -24.82 -13.32 -15.05
N ILE A 104 -24.98 -13.13 -13.73
CA ILE A 104 -23.86 -12.96 -12.79
C ILE A 104 -22.93 -14.18 -12.80
N LEU A 105 -23.47 -15.40 -12.92
CA LEU A 105 -22.68 -16.62 -12.99
C LEU A 105 -21.86 -16.72 -14.29
N GLU A 106 -22.42 -16.27 -15.40
CA GLU A 106 -21.80 -16.30 -16.73
C GLU A 106 -20.76 -15.18 -16.91
N ASP A 107 -21.17 -13.93 -16.66
CA ASP A 107 -20.34 -12.73 -16.87
C ASP A 107 -19.22 -12.62 -15.82
N ASN A 108 -19.42 -13.22 -14.63
CA ASN A 108 -18.49 -13.17 -13.50
C ASN A 108 -17.97 -11.74 -13.20
N PRO A 109 -18.86 -10.83 -12.78
CA PRO A 109 -18.52 -9.42 -12.52
C PRO A 109 -17.53 -9.22 -11.35
N PHE A 110 -17.17 -10.29 -10.65
CA PHE A 110 -16.22 -10.29 -9.53
C PHE A 110 -14.76 -10.50 -10.00
N ALA A 111 -14.55 -11.02 -11.21
CA ALA A 111 -13.22 -11.32 -11.72
C ALA A 111 -12.33 -10.07 -11.84
N ALA A 112 -12.88 -8.97 -12.37
CA ALA A 112 -12.15 -7.72 -12.57
C ALA A 112 -11.64 -7.10 -11.25
N ALA A 113 -12.31 -7.39 -10.13
CA ALA A 113 -11.93 -6.91 -8.80
C ALA A 113 -11.04 -7.90 -8.03
N ASN A 114 -10.58 -8.99 -8.67
CA ASN A 114 -9.87 -10.10 -8.02
C ASN A 114 -10.69 -10.75 -6.88
N LYS A 115 -12.03 -10.77 -7.04
CA LYS A 115 -13.00 -11.27 -6.06
C LYS A 115 -13.69 -12.55 -6.51
N SER A 116 -13.12 -13.33 -7.44
CA SER A 116 -13.73 -14.58 -7.92
C SER A 116 -14.05 -15.56 -6.79
N HIS A 117 -13.25 -15.58 -5.71
CA HIS A 117 -13.52 -16.37 -4.50
C HIS A 117 -14.82 -15.95 -3.78
N THR A 118 -15.22 -14.68 -3.87
CA THR A 118 -16.51 -14.18 -3.35
C THR A 118 -17.67 -14.80 -4.12
N LEU A 119 -17.57 -14.86 -5.45
CA LEU A 119 -18.59 -15.50 -6.27
C LEU A 119 -18.67 -17.01 -5.97
N GLU A 120 -17.53 -17.69 -5.84
CA GLU A 120 -17.52 -19.10 -5.42
C GLU A 120 -18.15 -19.31 -4.05
N LYS A 121 -17.95 -18.38 -3.10
CA LYS A 121 -18.62 -18.43 -1.80
C LYS A 121 -20.13 -18.28 -1.94
N ILE A 122 -20.62 -17.35 -2.77
CA ILE A 122 -22.06 -17.20 -3.03
C ILE A 122 -22.65 -18.48 -3.65
N LYS A 123 -21.95 -19.06 -4.64
CA LYS A 123 -22.35 -20.34 -5.25
C LYS A 123 -22.47 -21.44 -4.21
N GLU A 124 -21.51 -21.54 -3.30
CA GLU A 124 -21.50 -22.54 -2.24
C GLU A 124 -22.67 -22.36 -1.27
N GLU A 125 -22.89 -21.14 -0.77
CA GLU A 125 -23.97 -20.83 0.17
C GLU A 125 -25.35 -21.17 -0.43
N LEU A 126 -25.58 -20.83 -1.71
CA LEU A 126 -26.85 -21.15 -2.37
C LEU A 126 -27.04 -22.65 -2.59
N ARG A 127 -25.99 -23.39 -2.97
CA ARG A 127 -26.05 -24.85 -3.10
C ARG A 127 -26.39 -25.52 -1.78
N GLN A 128 -25.73 -25.10 -0.70
CA GLN A 128 -25.99 -25.62 0.64
C GLN A 128 -27.42 -25.30 1.10
N ARG A 129 -27.91 -24.09 0.80
CA ARG A 129 -29.26 -23.66 1.19
C ARG A 129 -30.38 -24.38 0.44
N THR A 130 -30.19 -24.64 -0.85
CA THR A 130 -31.22 -25.23 -1.73
C THR A 130 -31.11 -26.75 -1.85
N GLY A 131 -29.95 -27.34 -1.52
CA GLY A 131 -29.64 -28.76 -1.72
C GLY A 131 -29.28 -29.13 -3.16
N GLU A 132 -29.16 -28.15 -4.05
CA GLU A 132 -28.84 -28.36 -5.46
C GLU A 132 -27.33 -28.59 -5.69
N PRO A 133 -26.93 -29.53 -6.56
CA PRO A 133 -25.51 -29.83 -6.80
C PRO A 133 -24.79 -28.75 -7.61
N PHE A 134 -25.52 -28.04 -8.48
CA PHE A 134 -24.97 -27.02 -9.37
C PHE A 134 -25.43 -25.63 -8.96
N ALA A 135 -24.51 -24.65 -9.03
CA ALA A 135 -24.79 -23.28 -8.65
C ALA A 135 -25.90 -22.63 -9.50
N SER A 136 -25.97 -22.94 -10.79
CA SER A 136 -27.05 -22.49 -11.69
C SER A 136 -28.41 -22.97 -11.19
N ASN A 137 -28.52 -24.25 -10.84
CA ASN A 137 -29.76 -24.85 -10.35
C ASN A 137 -30.13 -24.30 -8.97
N ALA A 138 -29.15 -24.15 -8.08
CA ALA A 138 -29.34 -23.55 -6.77
C ALA A 138 -29.92 -22.14 -6.89
N TRP A 139 -29.36 -21.32 -7.78
CA TRP A 139 -29.82 -19.95 -8.00
C TRP A 139 -31.24 -19.89 -8.58
N MET A 140 -31.54 -20.77 -9.54
CA MET A 140 -32.88 -20.89 -10.13
C MET A 140 -33.91 -21.35 -9.09
N THR A 141 -33.54 -22.32 -8.26
CA THR A 141 -34.40 -22.91 -7.23
C THR A 141 -34.68 -21.90 -6.11
N PHE A 142 -33.65 -21.21 -5.62
CA PHE A 142 -33.78 -20.22 -4.57
C PHE A 142 -34.81 -19.14 -4.92
N TRP A 143 -34.74 -18.57 -6.12
CA TRP A 143 -35.69 -17.56 -6.61
C TRP A 143 -36.93 -18.17 -7.27
N SER A 144 -37.44 -19.30 -6.79
CA SER A 144 -38.68 -19.90 -7.30
C SER A 144 -39.83 -19.76 -6.30
N SER A 145 -41.03 -19.52 -6.82
CA SER A 145 -42.25 -19.48 -6.00
C SER A 145 -42.48 -20.80 -5.27
N ALA A 146 -42.25 -21.93 -5.94
CA ALA A 146 -42.33 -23.25 -5.34
C ALA A 146 -41.41 -23.44 -4.12
N TYR A 147 -40.15 -22.96 -4.20
CA TYR A 147 -39.23 -23.00 -3.07
C TYR A 147 -39.73 -22.12 -1.92
N PHE A 148 -40.04 -20.86 -2.21
CA PHE A 148 -40.56 -19.90 -1.23
C PHE A 148 -41.85 -20.35 -0.54
N GLU A 149 -42.73 -21.09 -1.23
CA GLU A 149 -43.92 -21.70 -0.62
C GLU A 149 -43.56 -22.87 0.30
N SER A 150 -42.59 -23.69 -0.09
CA SER A 150 -42.23 -24.91 0.65
C SER A 150 -41.53 -24.63 1.98
N VAL A 151 -40.60 -23.66 2.00
CA VAL A 151 -39.78 -23.34 3.18
C VAL A 151 -40.19 -22.03 3.88
N GLY A 152 -41.01 -21.22 3.22
CA GLY A 152 -41.38 -19.88 3.67
C GLY A 152 -40.39 -18.83 3.18
N TRP A 153 -40.87 -17.76 2.56
CA TRP A 153 -40.03 -16.74 1.94
C TRP A 153 -39.28 -15.85 2.96
N GLN A 154 -39.87 -15.62 4.14
CA GLN A 154 -39.27 -14.74 5.17
C GLN A 154 -37.90 -15.24 5.67
N PRO A 155 -37.74 -16.49 6.15
CA PRO A 155 -36.43 -16.98 6.58
C PRO A 155 -35.40 -17.03 5.44
N GLU A 156 -35.84 -17.24 4.18
CA GLU A 156 -34.96 -17.22 3.02
C GLU A 156 -34.43 -15.80 2.71
N LEU A 157 -35.27 -14.77 2.86
CA LEU A 157 -34.82 -13.39 2.72
C LEU A 157 -33.88 -12.98 3.87
N VAL A 158 -34.10 -13.47 5.09
CA VAL A 158 -33.13 -13.26 6.19
C VAL A 158 -31.79 -13.90 5.85
N PHE A 159 -31.78 -15.16 5.42
CA PHE A 159 -30.57 -15.84 4.94
C PHE A 159 -29.88 -15.05 3.81
N TRP A 160 -30.65 -14.59 2.83
CA TRP A 160 -30.12 -13.81 1.72
C TRP A 160 -29.44 -12.53 2.21
N ASN A 161 -30.11 -11.79 3.09
CA ASN A 161 -29.64 -10.51 3.61
C ASN A 161 -28.42 -10.65 4.51
N GLU A 162 -28.29 -11.75 5.23
CA GLU A 162 -27.16 -11.99 6.13
C GLU A 162 -25.96 -12.64 5.42
N GLN A 163 -26.19 -13.59 4.52
CA GLN A 163 -25.14 -14.43 3.95
C GLN A 163 -24.74 -14.04 2.52
N ILE A 164 -25.69 -13.61 1.69
CA ILE A 164 -25.46 -13.40 0.26
C ILE A 164 -25.27 -11.92 -0.08
N ARG A 165 -26.18 -11.05 0.40
CA ARG A 165 -26.16 -9.61 0.12
C ARG A 165 -24.79 -8.97 0.45
N PRO A 166 -24.15 -9.20 1.61
CA PRO A 166 -22.87 -8.57 1.92
C PRO A 166 -21.75 -8.99 0.97
N LEU A 167 -21.80 -10.22 0.44
CA LEU A 167 -20.83 -10.73 -0.53
C LEU A 167 -20.98 -10.00 -1.87
N ILE A 168 -22.21 -9.81 -2.35
CA ILE A 168 -22.51 -9.09 -3.59
C ILE A 168 -22.16 -7.59 -3.44
N GLU A 169 -22.53 -6.97 -2.33
CA GLU A 169 -22.21 -5.57 -2.02
C GLU A 169 -20.70 -5.31 -1.93
N SER A 170 -19.92 -6.32 -1.54
CA SER A 170 -18.46 -6.21 -1.50
C SER A 170 -17.86 -5.98 -2.89
N ASN A 171 -18.57 -6.38 -3.96
CA ASN A 171 -18.11 -6.22 -5.33
C ASN A 171 -18.01 -4.74 -5.73
N TYR A 172 -17.09 -4.44 -6.62
CA TYR A 172 -16.88 -3.11 -7.14
C TYR A 172 -16.24 -3.17 -8.52
N SER A 173 -16.38 -2.08 -9.27
CA SER A 173 -15.63 -1.85 -10.50
C SER A 173 -14.58 -0.77 -10.27
N ARG A 174 -13.48 -0.83 -11.03
CA ARG A 174 -12.49 0.24 -11.04
C ARG A 174 -12.50 0.90 -12.40
N LYS A 175 -12.65 2.22 -12.41
CA LYS A 175 -12.54 3.02 -13.63
C LYS A 175 -11.17 2.83 -14.27
N ILE A 176 -11.20 2.65 -15.57
CA ILE A 176 -10.02 2.58 -16.42
C ILE A 176 -9.88 3.93 -17.12
N GLY A 177 -8.70 4.53 -16.99
CA GLY A 177 -8.38 5.80 -17.64
C GLY A 177 -8.15 5.63 -19.15
N LYS A 178 -7.95 6.75 -19.85
CA LYS A 178 -7.73 6.78 -21.31
C LYS A 178 -6.58 5.90 -21.80
N PHE A 179 -5.62 5.59 -20.94
CA PHE A 179 -4.41 4.81 -21.25
C PHE A 179 -4.49 3.35 -20.80
N GLY A 180 -5.66 2.85 -20.40
CA GLY A 180 -5.83 1.43 -20.02
C GLY A 180 -5.39 1.08 -18.59
N HIS A 181 -4.93 2.05 -17.81
CA HIS A 181 -4.60 1.85 -16.40
C HIS A 181 -5.78 2.21 -15.49
N PHE A 182 -5.86 1.54 -14.34
CA PHE A 182 -6.81 1.93 -13.30
C PHE A 182 -6.54 3.36 -12.84
N ILE A 183 -7.62 4.10 -12.64
CA ILE A 183 -7.54 5.45 -12.08
C ILE A 183 -7.00 5.37 -10.65
N ASP A 184 -6.02 6.22 -10.36
CA ASP A 184 -5.44 6.40 -9.03
C ASP A 184 -5.03 7.87 -8.86
N TYR A 185 -5.78 8.58 -8.03
CA TYR A 185 -5.56 9.99 -7.72
C TYR A 185 -4.75 10.21 -6.45
N PHE A 186 -4.13 9.17 -5.88
CA PHE A 186 -3.33 9.30 -4.66
C PHE A 186 -2.27 10.39 -4.73
N TRP A 187 -1.67 10.61 -5.91
CA TRP A 187 -0.67 11.65 -6.13
C TRP A 187 -1.17 13.05 -5.70
N LEU A 188 -2.49 13.31 -5.74
CA LEU A 188 -3.08 14.57 -5.30
C LEU A 188 -3.05 14.72 -3.78
N LEU A 189 -3.30 13.64 -3.04
CA LEU A 189 -3.14 13.62 -1.57
C LEU A 189 -1.68 13.76 -1.16
N ASP A 190 -0.79 13.22 -1.98
CA ASP A 190 0.64 13.20 -1.73
C ASP A 190 1.33 14.53 -2.07
N LEU A 191 0.77 15.28 -3.03
CA LEU A 191 1.33 16.52 -3.56
C LEU A 191 1.67 17.57 -2.48
N PRO A 192 0.81 17.86 -1.47
CA PRO A 192 1.16 18.81 -0.42
C PRO A 192 2.43 18.42 0.35
N PHE A 193 2.62 17.13 0.63
CA PHE A 193 3.81 16.63 1.29
C PHE A 193 5.05 16.77 0.41
N VAL A 194 4.93 16.40 -0.87
CA VAL A 194 6.01 16.53 -1.86
C VAL A 194 6.46 17.98 -1.98
N ILE A 195 5.53 18.95 -1.99
CA ILE A 195 5.86 20.38 -2.02
C ILE A 195 6.65 20.79 -0.76
N ILE A 196 6.19 20.38 0.43
CA ILE A 196 6.89 20.67 1.69
C ILE A 196 8.30 20.07 1.69
N PHE A 197 8.45 18.82 1.25
CA PHE A 197 9.75 18.16 1.18
C PHE A 197 10.65 18.79 0.12
N ALA A 198 10.12 19.23 -1.01
CA ALA A 198 10.87 19.94 -2.04
C ALA A 198 11.45 21.24 -1.48
N ILE A 199 10.66 22.01 -0.73
CA ILE A 199 11.12 23.25 -0.08
C ILE A 199 12.18 22.94 1.00
N ASP A 200 11.97 21.96 1.88
CA ASP A 200 12.98 21.55 2.87
C ASP A 200 14.27 21.07 2.19
N PHE A 201 14.17 20.35 1.08
CA PHE A 201 15.31 19.87 0.31
C PHE A 201 16.11 21.02 -0.31
N LEU A 202 15.43 21.94 -1.01
CA LEU A 202 16.05 23.10 -1.65
C LEU A 202 16.72 24.02 -0.62
N THR A 203 16.05 24.35 0.47
CA THR A 203 16.63 25.20 1.53
C THR A 203 17.90 24.62 2.11
N ARG A 204 17.98 23.29 2.24
CA ARG A 204 19.17 22.59 2.73
C ARG A 204 20.28 22.54 1.69
N ILE A 205 19.99 22.28 0.41
CA ILE A 205 21.00 22.35 -0.66
C ILE A 205 21.60 23.76 -0.73
N ILE A 206 20.76 24.80 -0.72
CA ILE A 206 21.22 26.20 -0.74
C ILE A 206 22.11 26.48 0.49
N SER A 207 21.72 26.00 1.67
CA SER A 207 22.54 26.17 2.89
C SER A 207 23.88 25.45 2.80
N ILE A 208 23.94 24.25 2.19
CA ILE A 208 25.19 23.50 1.98
C ILE A 208 26.09 24.29 1.02
N LYS A 209 25.57 24.69 -0.14
CA LYS A 209 26.33 25.45 -1.15
C LYS A 209 26.83 26.79 -0.62
N ARG A 210 26.07 27.46 0.25
CA ARG A 210 26.51 28.72 0.89
C ARG A 210 27.66 28.54 1.87
N ARG A 211 27.74 27.38 2.54
CA ARG A 211 28.81 27.05 3.50
C ARG A 211 30.04 26.46 2.81
N HIS A 212 29.82 25.79 1.68
CA HIS A 212 30.82 25.06 0.92
C HIS A 212 30.82 25.57 -0.52
N GLN A 213 31.48 26.71 -0.73
CA GLN A 213 31.51 27.37 -2.04
C GLN A 213 32.25 26.54 -3.10
N GLU A 214 33.15 25.66 -2.66
CA GLU A 214 33.90 24.70 -3.48
C GLU A 214 33.03 23.65 -4.15
N LEU A 215 31.88 23.30 -3.56
CA LEU A 215 31.03 22.21 -4.06
C LEU A 215 30.16 22.67 -5.22
N ASN A 216 30.00 21.85 -6.26
CA ASN A 216 28.97 22.08 -7.26
C ASN A 216 27.56 21.83 -6.67
N TRP A 217 26.51 22.40 -7.27
CA TRP A 217 25.11 22.15 -6.90
C TRP A 217 24.75 20.66 -6.91
N PHE A 218 25.25 19.93 -7.91
CA PHE A 218 25.05 18.47 -7.99
C PHE A 218 25.70 17.74 -6.81
N GLU A 219 26.91 18.14 -6.40
CA GLU A 219 27.60 17.56 -5.25
C GLU A 219 26.89 17.89 -3.93
N ALA A 220 26.39 19.13 -3.80
CA ALA A 220 25.58 19.54 -2.66
C ALA A 220 24.26 18.74 -2.59
N MET A 221 23.66 18.40 -3.73
CA MET A 221 22.48 17.53 -3.83
C MET A 221 22.80 16.09 -3.46
N LEU A 222 23.90 15.52 -3.98
CA LEU A 222 24.32 14.14 -3.71
C LEU A 222 24.59 13.89 -2.22
N ARG A 223 25.02 14.89 -1.46
CA ARG A 223 25.14 14.78 0.01
C ARG A 223 23.82 14.45 0.72
N ARG A 224 22.69 14.68 0.05
CA ARG A 224 21.34 14.38 0.54
C ARG A 224 20.54 13.56 -0.46
N TRP A 225 21.21 12.69 -1.22
CA TRP A 225 20.59 11.85 -2.25
C TRP A 225 19.35 11.07 -1.73
N TYR A 226 19.37 10.61 -0.48
CA TYR A 226 18.27 9.85 0.13
C TYR A 226 16.96 10.65 0.20
N ASP A 227 17.02 11.97 0.30
CA ASP A 227 15.81 12.81 0.33
C ASP A 227 15.11 12.91 -1.02
N LEU A 228 15.78 12.53 -2.12
CA LEU A 228 15.15 12.47 -3.43
C LEU A 228 13.97 11.49 -3.44
N PHE A 229 14.03 10.41 -2.66
CA PHE A 229 12.92 9.45 -2.56
C PHE A 229 11.64 10.06 -1.97
N LEU A 230 11.75 11.15 -1.19
CA LEU A 230 10.57 11.89 -0.70
C LEU A 230 9.86 12.66 -1.83
N LEU A 231 10.53 12.91 -2.96
CA LEU A 231 10.01 13.72 -4.05
C LEU A 231 9.47 12.88 -5.22
N LEU A 232 9.82 11.59 -5.29
CA LEU A 232 9.42 10.74 -6.41
C LEU A 232 7.96 10.28 -6.29
N PRO A 233 7.17 10.32 -7.38
CA PRO A 233 5.76 9.89 -7.37
C PRO A 233 5.55 8.38 -7.61
N PHE A 234 6.54 7.66 -8.17
CA PHE A 234 6.41 6.26 -8.60
C PHE A 234 7.06 5.23 -7.64
N TRP A 235 8.10 5.61 -6.89
CA TRP A 235 8.80 4.74 -5.92
C TRP A 235 8.51 5.11 -4.47
N ARG A 236 7.23 5.33 -4.17
CA ARG A 236 6.77 5.85 -2.88
C ARG A 236 7.20 4.99 -1.68
N SER A 237 7.32 3.67 -1.84
CA SER A 237 7.81 2.77 -0.78
C SER A 237 9.26 3.01 -0.36
N TRP A 238 10.09 3.59 -1.24
CA TRP A 238 11.48 3.93 -0.92
C TRP A 238 11.60 5.10 0.06
N ARG A 239 10.49 5.80 0.37
CA ARG A 239 10.44 6.83 1.41
C ARG A 239 10.75 6.31 2.80
N VAL A 240 10.69 5.00 3.02
CA VAL A 240 11.16 4.35 4.25
C VAL A 240 12.59 4.80 4.58
N LEU A 241 13.48 4.84 3.58
CA LEU A 241 14.89 5.17 3.79
C LEU A 241 15.10 6.60 4.33
N PRO A 242 14.67 7.69 3.64
CA PRO A 242 14.81 9.03 4.18
C PRO A 242 14.05 9.24 5.49
N VAL A 243 12.90 8.59 5.69
CA VAL A 243 12.14 8.69 6.95
C VAL A 243 12.92 8.09 8.11
N LEU A 244 13.44 6.87 7.98
CA LEU A 244 14.26 6.22 9.02
C LEU A 244 15.49 7.07 9.37
N ILE A 245 16.18 7.56 8.34
CA ILE A 245 17.33 8.45 8.52
C ILE A 245 16.91 9.70 9.30
N ARG A 246 15.82 10.38 8.91
CA ARG A 246 15.34 11.59 9.59
C ARG A 246 14.93 11.33 11.04
N LEU A 247 14.24 10.22 11.32
CA LEU A 247 13.85 9.82 12.68
C LEU A 247 15.06 9.55 13.57
N TYR A 248 16.09 8.89 13.03
CA TYR A 248 17.36 8.72 13.74
C TYR A 248 18.05 10.06 14.03
N HIS A 249 18.12 10.95 13.03
CA HIS A 249 18.76 12.27 13.19
C HIS A 249 18.10 13.12 14.29
N VAL A 250 16.78 13.03 14.46
CA VAL A 250 16.05 13.77 15.51
C VAL A 250 15.97 13.03 16.85
N ASN A 251 16.63 11.86 16.95
CA ASN A 251 16.63 10.96 18.11
C ASN A 251 15.24 10.40 18.47
N PHE A 252 14.36 10.24 17.49
CA PHE A 252 13.08 9.54 17.68
C PHE A 252 13.24 8.02 17.53
N LEU A 253 14.31 7.57 16.90
CA LEU A 253 14.62 6.16 16.72
C LEU A 253 16.11 5.92 16.99
N ASN A 254 16.44 4.93 17.82
CA ASN A 254 17.83 4.63 18.16
C ASN A 254 18.39 3.53 17.23
N LEU A 255 19.13 3.94 16.20
CA LEU A 255 19.83 3.03 15.27
C LEU A 255 21.29 2.78 15.67
N GLU A 256 21.75 3.22 16.85
CA GLU A 256 23.14 2.99 17.28
C GLU A 256 23.55 1.51 17.27
N PRO A 257 22.71 0.53 17.69
CA PRO A 257 23.10 -0.88 17.62
C PRO A 257 23.36 -1.35 16.19
N VAL A 258 22.49 -0.97 15.25
CA VAL A 258 22.61 -1.34 13.83
C VAL A 258 23.83 -0.67 13.19
N ARG A 259 24.04 0.61 13.51
CA ARG A 259 25.21 1.37 13.03
C ARG A 259 26.51 0.78 13.55
N ALA A 260 26.55 0.41 14.83
CA ALA A 260 27.74 -0.15 15.45
C ALA A 260 28.17 -1.46 14.76
N GLU A 261 27.22 -2.31 14.38
CA GLU A 261 27.52 -3.56 13.66
C GLU A 261 28.02 -3.29 12.24
N ILE A 262 27.36 -2.41 11.47
CA ILE A 262 27.82 -2.02 10.13
C ILE A 262 29.23 -1.40 10.17
N GLN A 263 29.49 -0.54 11.17
CA GLN A 263 30.81 0.08 11.32
C GLN A 263 31.87 -0.92 11.74
N ARG A 264 31.55 -1.91 12.58
CA ARG A 264 32.49 -2.95 12.97
C ARG A 264 32.97 -3.73 11.76
N ASP A 265 32.07 -4.18 10.89
CA ASP A 265 32.45 -4.93 9.69
C ASP A 265 33.29 -4.09 8.71
N LEU A 266 32.89 -2.83 8.46
CA LEU A 266 33.66 -1.92 7.60
C LEU A 266 35.03 -1.55 8.19
N LEU A 267 35.12 -1.36 9.51
CA LEU A 267 36.38 -1.06 10.16
C LEU A 267 37.32 -2.25 10.14
N ILE A 268 36.81 -3.48 10.25
CA ILE A 268 37.61 -4.71 10.12
C ILE A 268 38.17 -4.82 8.70
N SER A 269 37.33 -4.59 7.67
CA SER A 269 37.79 -4.66 6.28
C SER A 269 38.81 -3.57 5.95
N LEU A 270 38.55 -2.32 6.33
CA LEU A 270 39.48 -1.21 6.12
C LEU A 270 40.75 -1.36 6.95
N ALA A 271 40.67 -1.85 8.19
CA ALA A 271 41.85 -2.09 9.01
C ALA A 271 42.74 -3.19 8.42
N ALA A 272 42.15 -4.25 7.84
CA ALA A 272 42.90 -5.28 7.12
C ALA A 272 43.64 -4.68 5.92
N GLU A 273 42.93 -3.93 5.05
CA GLU A 273 43.52 -3.28 3.88
C GLU A 273 44.63 -2.27 4.24
N LEU A 274 44.39 -1.44 5.27
CA LEU A 274 45.39 -0.46 5.74
C LEU A 274 46.60 -1.15 6.38
N THR A 275 46.39 -2.22 7.14
CA THR A 275 47.47 -2.96 7.80
C THR A 275 48.34 -3.69 6.78
N GLU A 276 47.74 -4.27 5.74
CA GLU A 276 48.46 -4.88 4.62
C GLU A 276 49.30 -3.83 3.88
N MET A 277 48.69 -2.69 3.53
CA MET A 277 49.38 -1.61 2.84
C MET A 277 50.53 -1.01 3.67
N VAL A 278 50.31 -0.80 4.97
CA VAL A 278 51.36 -0.30 5.88
C VAL A 278 52.44 -1.36 6.09
N GLY A 279 52.07 -2.63 6.24
CA GLY A 279 53.02 -3.75 6.38
C GLY A 279 53.96 -3.86 5.19
N VAL A 280 53.43 -3.80 3.95
CA VAL A 280 54.24 -3.81 2.73
C VAL A 280 55.17 -2.59 2.67
N ARG A 281 54.67 -1.38 2.96
CA ARG A 281 55.53 -0.18 2.99
C ARG A 281 56.65 -0.27 4.03
N VAL A 282 56.38 -0.81 5.21
CA VAL A 282 57.40 -0.99 6.24
C VAL A 282 58.47 -1.97 5.77
N ILE A 283 58.09 -3.06 5.10
CA ILE A 283 59.04 -4.03 4.52
C ILE A 283 59.86 -3.38 3.40
N GLU A 284 59.23 -2.65 2.48
CA GLU A 284 59.91 -1.92 1.41
C GLU A 284 60.87 -0.87 1.96
N GLN A 285 60.48 -0.14 3.01
CA GLN A 285 61.30 0.88 3.64
C GLN A 285 62.49 0.25 4.38
N MET A 286 62.29 -0.90 5.05
CA MET A 286 63.39 -1.70 5.62
C MET A 286 64.35 -2.22 4.55
N GLN A 287 63.83 -2.77 3.45
CA GLN A 287 64.65 -3.25 2.33
C GLN A 287 65.43 -2.10 1.68
N HIS A 288 64.80 -0.95 1.49
CA HIS A 288 65.45 0.24 0.96
C HIS A 288 66.55 0.75 1.91
N SER A 289 66.33 0.79 3.22
CA SER A 289 67.36 1.17 4.20
C SER A 289 68.54 0.20 4.26
N ILE A 290 68.32 -1.09 3.99
CA ILE A 290 69.39 -2.10 3.88
C ILE A 290 70.15 -1.94 2.56
N LEU A 291 69.43 -1.79 1.43
CA LEU A 291 70.02 -1.66 0.08
C LEU A 291 70.77 -0.33 -0.13
N SER A 292 70.31 0.76 0.49
CA SER A 292 70.95 2.08 0.42
C SER A 292 72.14 2.23 1.38
N GLY A 293 72.39 1.24 2.26
CA GLY A 293 73.50 1.26 3.21
C GLY A 293 73.31 2.23 4.40
N GLU A 294 72.20 2.95 4.50
CA GLU A 294 71.90 3.85 5.62
C GLU A 294 71.82 3.12 6.97
N ALA A 295 71.31 1.88 6.98
CA ALA A 295 71.26 1.07 8.21
C ALA A 295 72.65 0.73 8.76
N LEU A 296 73.63 0.49 7.89
CA LEU A 296 75.02 0.22 8.28
C LEU A 296 75.79 1.49 8.67
N ARG A 297 75.39 2.65 8.13
CA ARG A 297 76.00 3.96 8.44
C ARG A 297 75.58 4.54 9.81
N ASN A 298 74.50 4.05 10.40
CA ASN A 298 74.06 4.44 11.75
C ASN A 298 74.51 3.46 12.86
N LEU A 299 75.14 2.34 12.50
CA LEU A 299 75.62 1.32 13.44
C LEU A 299 77.15 1.35 13.65
N PHE A 300 77.87 2.21 12.92
CA PHE A 300 79.29 2.53 13.07
C PHE A 300 79.47 4.04 13.06
#